data_AF-A0A2E1ER95-F1
#
_entry.id   AF-A0A2E1ER95-F1
#
_cell.length_a   1.000
_cell.length_b   1.000
_cell.length_c   1.000
_cell.angle_alpha   90.00
_cell.angle_beta   90.00
_cell.angle_gamma   90.00
#
_symmetry.space_group_name_H-M   'P 1'
#
loop_
_entity.id
_entity.type
_entity.pdbx_description
1 polymer ?
#
loop_
_entity_poly.entity_id
_entity_poly.type
_entity_poly.pdbx_seq_one_letter_code
_entity_poly.pdbx_strand_id
1 'polypeptide(L)' 'MILSLSCDNDLCDPENFPDSPLNMPHHVDYGDDYVRYTYVCINGYNEVWNYEIVNGCWETYVLTEYNYLCE' A
#
# COMPACT_ATOMS: atom_id res chain seq x y z
N MET A 1 -1.73 -6.80 -11.96
CA MET A 1 -1.65 -5.48 -12.64
C MET A 1 -1.00 -4.53 -11.65
N ILE A 2 -0.07 -3.67 -12.08
CA ILE A 2 0.61 -2.70 -11.20
C ILE A 2 0.08 -1.32 -11.60
N LEU A 3 -0.52 -0.59 -10.67
CA LEU A 3 -0.98 0.78 -10.85
C LEU A 3 -0.13 1.70 -9.98
N SER A 4 0.53 2.69 -10.59
CA SER A 4 1.36 3.68 -9.91
C SER A 4 0.60 5.01 -9.81
N LEU A 5 0.50 5.59 -8.62
CA LEU A 5 -0.09 6.92 -8.40
C LEU A 5 1.00 7.90 -7.97
N SER A 6 1.27 8.94 -8.76
CA SER A 6 2.22 10.02 -8.42
C SER A 6 1.56 11.12 -7.58
N CYS A 7 2.30 11.62 -6.59
CA CYS A 7 1.84 12.17 -5.31
C CYS A 7 1.09 13.52 -5.25
N ASP A 8 0.16 13.60 -4.29
CA ASP A 8 -0.26 14.80 -3.55
C ASP A 8 0.83 15.20 -2.53
N ASN A 9 0.93 16.49 -2.16
CA ASN A 9 2.03 17.05 -1.34
C ASN A 9 2.28 16.36 0.02
N ASP A 10 1.29 15.66 0.58
CA ASP A 10 1.36 15.05 1.91
C ASP A 10 2.26 13.80 1.97
N LEU A 11 2.64 13.24 0.81
CA LEU A 11 3.51 12.06 0.72
C LEU A 11 5.00 12.40 0.58
N CYS A 12 5.37 13.69 0.56
CA CYS A 12 6.77 14.12 0.53
C CYS A 12 7.37 14.39 1.91
N ASP A 13 6.81 13.76 2.95
CA ASP A 13 7.36 13.74 4.30
C ASP A 13 7.90 12.33 4.63
N PRO A 14 9.18 12.05 4.38
CA PRO A 14 9.77 10.73 4.63
C PRO A 14 9.89 10.39 6.12
N GLU A 15 9.70 11.35 7.03
CA GLU A 15 9.78 11.08 8.48
C GLU A 15 8.51 10.42 9.02
N ASN A 16 7.40 10.50 8.29
CA ASN A 16 6.12 9.92 8.67
C ASN A 16 5.70 8.85 7.65
N PHE A 17 5.34 7.66 8.14
CA PHE A 17 4.78 6.62 7.28
C PHE A 17 3.42 7.05 6.73
N PRO A 18 3.13 6.78 5.44
CA PRO A 18 1.81 7.00 4.87
C PRO A 18 0.73 6.22 5.61
N ASP A 19 -0.44 6.83 5.77
CA ASP A 19 -1.58 6.17 6.37
C ASP A 19 -2.05 4.97 5.54
N SER A 20 -2.68 4.03 6.25
CA SER A 20 -3.37 2.88 5.65
C SER A 20 -4.48 3.35 4.70
N PRO A 21 -4.47 2.97 3.41
CA PRO A 21 -5.44 3.46 2.41
C PRO A 21 -6.87 2.94 2.64
N LEU A 22 -7.00 1.80 3.32
CA LEU A 22 -8.28 1.23 3.75
C LEU A 22 -8.24 0.98 5.27
N ASN A 23 -9.42 0.73 5.83
CA ASN A 23 -9.54 0.38 7.24
C ASN A 23 -9.09 -1.06 7.49
N MET A 24 -8.42 -1.29 8.62
CA MET A 24 -8.11 -2.61 9.18
C MET A 24 -7.32 -3.54 8.24
N PRO A 25 -6.06 -3.22 7.94
CA PRO A 25 -5.19 -4.13 7.20
C PRO A 25 -5.06 -5.48 7.92
N HIS A 26 -5.06 -6.56 7.15
CA HIS A 26 -4.82 -7.90 7.66
C HIS A 26 -3.39 -8.03 8.22
N HIS A 27 -2.43 -7.41 7.53
CA HIS A 27 -1.04 -7.35 7.96
C HIS A 27 -0.41 -6.03 7.53
N VAL A 28 0.48 -5.51 8.37
CA VAL A 28 1.29 -4.32 8.05
C VAL A 28 2.76 -4.66 8.28
N ASP A 29 3.58 -4.32 7.30
CA ASP A 29 5.03 -4.51 7.34
C ASP A 29 5.73 -3.16 7.14
N TYR A 30 6.55 -2.78 8.12
CA TYR A 30 7.28 -1.51 8.15
C TYR A 30 8.77 -1.78 7.96
N GLY A 31 9.37 -1.08 6.99
CA GLY A 31 10.80 -1.00 6.79
C GLY A 31 11.31 0.43 6.94
N ASP A 32 12.62 0.62 6.77
CA ASP A 32 13.25 1.93 6.87
C ASP A 32 12.80 2.88 5.74
N ASP A 33 12.51 2.34 4.57
CA ASP A 33 12.17 3.07 3.33
C ASP A 33 10.89 2.57 2.67
N TYR A 34 10.12 1.70 3.34
CA TYR A 34 8.86 1.18 2.83
C TYR A 34 7.82 0.95 3.94
N VAL A 35 6.54 0.99 3.55
CA VAL A 35 5.46 0.38 4.33
C VAL A 35 4.54 -0.39 3.40
N ARG A 36 4.10 -1.58 3.84
CA ARG A 36 3.22 -2.45 3.06
C ARG A 36 1.98 -2.79 3.86
N TYR A 37 0.81 -2.44 3.33
CA TYR A 37 -0.49 -2.77 3.88
C TYR A 37 -1.10 -3.91 3.08
N THR A 38 -1.29 -5.07 3.72
CA THR A 38 -1.91 -6.24 3.11
C THR A 38 -3.36 -6.34 3.54
N TYR A 39 -4.25 -6.49 2.56
CA TYR A 39 -5.67 -6.72 2.75
C TYR A 39 -6.07 -8.02 2.07
N VAL A 40 -6.93 -8.77 2.75
CA VAL A 40 -7.41 -10.07 2.28
C VAL A 40 -8.91 -9.97 2.06
N CYS A 41 -9.37 -10.49 0.93
CA CYS A 41 -10.79 -10.54 0.57
C CYS A 41 -11.52 -9.19 0.51
N ILE A 42 -10.83 -8.16 -0.01
CA ILE A 42 -11.46 -6.91 -0.43
C ILE A 42 -12.14 -7.15 -1.78
N ASN A 43 -13.47 -7.18 -1.79
CA ASN A 43 -14.27 -7.41 -3.00
C ASN A 43 -13.88 -8.68 -3.79
N GLY A 44 -13.43 -9.73 -3.10
CA GLY A 44 -12.96 -11.00 -3.72
C GLY A 44 -11.49 -11.00 -4.13
N TYR A 45 -10.71 -9.98 -3.75
CA TYR A 45 -9.29 -9.86 -4.07
C TYR A 45 -8.45 -9.73 -2.80
N ASN A 46 -7.19 -10.16 -2.92
CA ASN A 46 -6.13 -9.75 -2.02
C ASN A 46 -5.46 -8.51 -2.63
N GLU A 47 -5.26 -7.48 -1.81
CA GLU A 47 -4.60 -6.24 -2.21
C GLU A 47 -3.39 -6.02 -1.31
N VAL A 48 -2.25 -5.67 -1.92
CA VAL A 48 -1.06 -5.21 -1.21
C VAL A 48 -0.76 -3.80 -1.70
N TRP A 49 -0.93 -2.84 -0.81
CA TRP A 49 -0.56 -1.44 -1.03
C TRP A 49 0.86 -1.24 -0.55
N ASN A 50 1.75 -0.92 -1.49
CA ASN A 50 3.17 -0.74 -1.24
C ASN A 50 3.48 0.76 -1.34
N TYR A 51 4.07 1.30 -0.29
CA TYR A 51 4.65 2.63 -0.28
C TYR A 51 6.16 2.49 -0.16
N GLU A 52 6.92 3.19 -0.99
CA GLU A 52 8.38 3.19 -0.99
C GLU A 52 8.92 4.60 -1.18
N ILE A 53 10.03 4.95 -0.52
CA ILE A 53 10.64 6.26 -0.70
C ILE A 53 11.41 6.30 -2.03
N VAL A 54 10.96 7.15 -2.94
CA VAL A 54 11.63 7.43 -4.21
C VAL A 54 11.95 8.93 -4.28
N ASN A 55 13.23 9.25 -4.43
CA ASN A 55 13.72 10.65 -4.48
C ASN A 55 13.24 11.53 -3.31
N GLY A 56 13.06 10.94 -2.12
CA GLY A 56 12.66 11.67 -0.92
C GLY A 56 11.15 11.86 -0.73
N CYS A 57 10.31 11.27 -1.58
CA CYS A 57 8.86 11.20 -1.38
C CYS A 57 8.39 9.75 -1.38
N TRP A 58 7.31 9.45 -0.69
CA TRP A 58 6.63 8.16 -0.71
C TRP A 58 5.87 7.99 -2.02
N GLU A 59 6.31 7.07 -2.86
CA GLU A 59 5.56 6.62 -4.04
C GLU A 59 4.75 5.37 -3.69
N THR A 60 3.61 5.20 -4.33
CA THR A 60 2.70 4.07 -4.06
C THR A 60 2.38 3.25 -5.30
N TYR A 61 2.28 1.94 -5.10
CA TYR A 61 1.69 1.02 -6.07
C TYR A 61 0.91 -0.10 -5.40
N VAL A 62 -0.11 -0.59 -6.10
CA VAL A 62 -1.00 -1.66 -5.60
C VAL A 62 -0.79 -2.93 -6.40
N LEU A 63 -0.62 -4.05 -5.68
CA LEU A 63 -0.68 -5.39 -6.23
C LEU A 63 -2.04 -6.01 -5.87
N THR A 64 -2.77 -6.43 -6.88
CA THR A 64 -4.10 -7.03 -6.71
C THR A 64 -4.12 -8.42 -7.32
N GLU A 65 -4.62 -9.39 -6.56
CA GLU A 65 -4.78 -10.78 -6.98
C GLU A 65 -6.17 -11.31 -6.60
N TYR A 66 -6.85 -11.98 -7.54
CA TYR A 66 -8.16 -12.58 -7.25
C TYR A 66 -7.99 -13.74 -6.27
N ASN A 67 -8.87 -13.80 -5.27
CA ASN A 67 -8.86 -14.84 -4.27
C ASN A 67 -10.21 -15.56 -4.24
N TYR A 68 -10.22 -16.77 -4.82
CA TYR A 68 -11.41 -17.63 -4.87
C TYR A 68 -11.84 -18.19 -3.50
N LEU A 69 -11.01 -18.02 -2.46
CA LEU A 69 -11.32 -18.44 -1.09
C LEU A 69 -12.07 -17.37 -0.28
N CYS A 70 -12.43 -16.24 -0.92
CA CYS A 70 -13.16 -15.15 -0.27
C CYS A 70 -14.67 -15.37 -0.20
N GLU A 71 -15.17 -16.51 -0.66
CA GLU A 71 -16.56 -16.94 -0.54
C GLU A 71 -16.87 -17.63 0.80
#